data_AF-A0A3D0UPB8-F1
#
_entry.id   AF-A0A3D0UPB8-F1
#
_cell.length_a   1.000
_cell.length_b   1.000
_cell.length_c   1.000
_cell.angle_alpha   90.00
_cell.angle_beta   90.00
_cell.angle_gamma   90.00
#
_symmetry.space_group_name_H-M   'P 1'
#
loop_
_entity.id
_entity.type
_entity.pdbx_description
1 polymer ?
#
loop_
_entity_poly.entity_id
_entity_poly.type
_entity_poly.pdbx_seq_one_letter_code
_entity_poly.pdbx_strand_id
1 'polypeptide(L)'
;MSTDLTEIALKKAQAILKSECSPIGLMASPEGYPHVWARDSVITSLGALLTPGHEFCLRRSLETLAGQQSELGAIPNNVSVATGRLDHTNAGS
;
A
#
# COMPACT_ATOMS: atom_id res chain seq x y z
N MET A 1 19.55 14.71 -24.22
CA MET A 1 18.62 13.56 -24.32
C MET A 1 18.83 12.64 -23.11
N SER A 2 18.24 13.01 -21.96
CA SER A 2 18.23 12.22 -20.72
C SER A 2 16.82 11.68 -20.42
N THR A 3 15.91 11.79 -21.38
CA THR A 3 14.46 11.63 -21.22
C THR A 3 13.99 10.18 -21.20
N ASP A 4 14.82 9.22 -21.61
CA ASP A 4 14.37 7.84 -21.84
C ASP A 4 14.20 7.03 -20.52
N LEU A 5 15.21 7.04 -19.65
CA LEU A 5 15.18 6.19 -18.45
C LEU A 5 14.13 6.62 -17.42
N THR A 6 13.94 7.92 -17.21
CA THR A 6 12.94 8.43 -16.26
C THR A 6 11.52 8.14 -16.73
N GLU A 7 11.24 8.27 -18.03
CA GLU A 7 9.94 7.92 -18.60
C GLU A 7 9.66 6.41 -18.53
N ILE A 8 10.67 5.59 -18.84
CA ILE A 8 10.58 4.13 -18.67
C ILE A 8 10.32 3.77 -17.21
N ALA A 9 11.04 4.38 -16.26
CA ALA A 9 10.88 4.14 -14.84
C ALA A 9 9.49 4.55 -14.35
N LEU A 10 8.98 5.70 -14.79
CA LEU A 10 7.64 6.17 -14.44
C LEU A 10 6.56 5.20 -14.92
N LYS A 11 6.61 4.77 -16.19
CA LYS A 11 5.65 3.79 -16.73
C LYS A 11 5.67 2.47 -15.96
N LYS A 12 6.86 2.00 -15.59
CA LYS A 12 7.02 0.79 -14.77
C LYS A 12 6.46 0.97 -13.36
N ALA A 13 6.75 2.10 -12.71
CA ALA A 13 6.22 2.41 -11.39
C ALA A 13 4.69 2.44 -11.38
N GLN A 14 4.06 3.06 -12.38
CA GLN A 14 2.59 3.09 -12.51
C GLN A 14 2.01 1.69 -12.73
N ALA A 15 2.67 0.84 -13.52
CA ALA A 15 2.25 -0.54 -13.70
C ALA A 15 2.33 -1.35 -12.39
N ILE A 16 3.38 -1.15 -11.58
CA ILE A 16 3.53 -1.78 -10.26
C ILE A 16 2.45 -1.28 -9.31
N LEU A 17 2.20 0.03 -9.20
CA LEU A 17 1.14 0.58 -8.35
C LEU A 17 -0.23 -0.05 -8.63
N LYS A 18 -0.49 -0.44 -9.89
CA LYS A 18 -1.71 -1.15 -10.27
C LYS A 18 -1.74 -2.59 -9.77
N SER A 19 -0.63 -3.32 -9.82
CA SER A 19 -0.56 -4.71 -9.32
C SER A 19 -0.59 -4.79 -7.79
N GLU A 20 -0.10 -3.75 -7.10
CA GLU A 20 -0.12 -3.69 -5.63
C GLU A 20 -1.51 -3.42 -5.03
N CYS A 21 -2.48 -3.06 -5.86
CA CYS A 21 -3.81 -2.69 -5.37
C CYS A 21 -4.67 -3.93 -5.06
N SER A 22 -5.03 -4.10 -3.79
CA SER A 22 -5.94 -5.15 -3.31
C SER A 22 -7.33 -4.60 -2.92
N PRO A 23 -8.34 -5.47 -2.68
CA PRO A 23 -9.65 -5.02 -2.21
C PRO A 23 -9.64 -4.25 -0.88
N ILE A 24 -8.61 -4.43 -0.05
CA ILE A 24 -8.47 -3.78 1.27
C ILE A 24 -7.41 -2.67 1.28
N GLY A 25 -6.74 -2.39 0.16
CA GLY A 25 -5.74 -1.33 0.08
C GLY A 25 -4.49 -1.73 -0.68
N LEU A 26 -3.50 -0.85 -0.64
CA LEU A 26 -2.23 -1.01 -1.30
C LEU A 26 -1.33 -1.96 -0.49
N MET A 27 -0.94 -3.06 -1.12
CA MET A 27 0.02 -4.01 -0.55
C MET A 27 1.43 -3.42 -0.56
N ALA A 28 2.28 -3.90 0.34
CA ALA A 28 3.71 -3.61 0.27
C ALA A 28 4.38 -4.36 -0.90
N SER A 29 3.97 -5.61 -1.14
CA SER A 29 4.30 -6.41 -2.32
C SER A 29 3.32 -7.58 -2.40
N PRO A 30 2.83 -8.02 -3.57
CA PRO A 30 1.91 -9.15 -3.67
C PRO A 30 2.66 -10.45 -3.37
N GLU A 31 3.97 -10.45 -3.63
CA GLU A 31 4.91 -11.51 -3.35
C GLU A 31 5.74 -11.15 -2.11
N GLY A 32 5.68 -12.00 -1.08
CA GLY A 32 6.47 -11.84 0.15
C GLY A 32 5.83 -10.97 1.24
N TYR A 33 5.10 -9.91 0.89
CA TYR A 33 4.43 -9.01 1.85
C TYR A 33 2.97 -8.67 1.47
N PRO A 34 2.08 -9.68 1.33
CA PRO A 34 0.68 -9.49 0.91
C PRO A 34 -0.19 -8.89 2.04
N HIS A 35 0.20 -7.70 2.50
CA HIS A 35 -0.37 -6.97 3.62
C HIS A 35 -0.43 -5.49 3.26
N VAL A 36 -1.46 -4.81 3.77
CA VAL A 36 -1.50 -3.35 3.79
C VAL A 36 -0.67 -2.90 4.99
N TRP A 37 0.57 -2.48 4.74
CA TRP A 37 1.45 -1.92 5.76
C TRP A 37 1.15 -0.44 5.98
N ALA A 38 1.03 -0.03 7.24
CA ALA A 38 0.61 1.33 7.59
C ALA A 38 1.54 2.38 6.98
N ARG A 39 2.85 2.23 7.19
CA ARG A 39 3.85 3.15 6.64
C ARG A 39 3.88 3.09 5.11
N ASP A 40 4.04 1.88 4.56
CA ASP A 40 4.38 1.71 3.15
C ASP A 40 3.20 2.11 2.24
N SER A 41 1.96 1.78 2.64
CA SER A 41 0.76 2.19 1.89
C SER A 41 0.58 3.70 1.88
N VAL A 42 0.79 4.39 3.01
CA VAL A 42 0.65 5.85 3.11
C VAL A 42 1.74 6.59 2.33
N ILE A 43 3.01 6.19 2.48
CA ILE A 43 4.12 6.84 1.75
C ILE A 43 3.98 6.61 0.24
N THR A 44 3.70 5.38 -0.19
CA THR A 44 3.52 5.07 -1.60
C THR A 44 2.36 5.85 -2.21
N SER A 45 1.30 6.09 -1.43
CA SER A 45 0.17 6.87 -1.87
C SER A 45 0.49 8.33 -2.18
N LEU A 46 1.54 8.92 -1.60
CA LEU A 46 1.99 10.28 -1.95
C LEU A 46 2.39 10.37 -3.43
N GLY A 47 3.06 9.33 -3.95
CA GLY A 47 3.38 9.21 -5.37
C GLY A 47 2.17 8.77 -6.21
N ALA A 48 1.38 7.83 -5.70
CA ALA A 48 0.20 7.33 -6.40
C ALA A 48 -0.84 8.43 -6.66
N LEU A 49 -0.98 9.41 -5.76
CA LEU A 49 -1.87 10.57 -5.94
C LEU A 49 -1.51 11.46 -7.14
N LEU A 50 -0.28 11.38 -7.65
CA LEU A 50 0.15 12.09 -8.85
C LEU A 50 -0.18 11.32 -10.14
N THR A 51 -0.75 10.10 -10.01
CA THR A 51 -1.17 9.25 -11.13
C THR A 51 -2.67 8.92 -11.01
N PRO A 52 -3.49 9.20 -12.03
CA PRO A 52 -4.91 8.87 -11.99
C PRO A 52 -5.18 7.37 -11.82
N GLY A 53 -6.24 7.02 -11.09
CA GLY A 53 -6.75 5.65 -11.01
C GLY A 53 -6.31 4.85 -9.78
N HIS A 54 -5.59 5.47 -8.84
CA HIS A 54 -5.14 4.84 -7.60
C HIS A 54 -5.86 5.37 -6.34
N GLU A 55 -6.76 6.34 -6.50
CA GLU A 55 -7.48 7.01 -5.40
C GLU A 55 -8.31 6.03 -4.58
N PHE A 56 -8.92 5.04 -5.26
CA PHE A 56 -9.64 3.95 -4.59
C PHE A 56 -8.72 3.19 -3.64
N CYS A 57 -7.52 2.81 -4.09
CA CYS A 57 -6.64 1.98 -3.28
C CYS A 57 -6.08 2.72 -2.06
N LEU A 58 -5.75 4.00 -2.21
CA LEU A 58 -5.38 4.85 -1.08
C LEU A 58 -6.52 4.92 -0.05
N ARG A 59 -7.74 5.22 -0.50
CA ARG A 59 -8.90 5.30 0.38
C ARG A 59 -9.10 4.00 1.15
N ARG A 60 -9.09 2.85 0.44
CA ARG A 60 -9.22 1.54 1.08
C ARG A 60 -8.11 1.26 2.08
N SER A 61 -6.88 1.68 1.80
CA SER A 61 -5.75 1.53 2.74
C SER A 61 -6.02 2.27 4.06
N LEU A 62 -6.45 3.54 3.97
CA LEU A 62 -6.77 4.34 5.14
C LEU A 62 -7.97 3.77 5.92
N GLU A 63 -9.03 3.36 5.23
CA GLU A 63 -10.22 2.75 5.84
C GLU A 63 -9.86 1.45 6.57
N THR A 64 -9.05 0.59 5.95
CA THR A 64 -8.60 -0.69 6.54
C THR A 64 -7.75 -0.48 7.79
N LEU A 65 -6.79 0.44 7.74
CA LEU A 65 -5.92 0.74 8.87
C LEU A 65 -6.70 1.39 10.03
N ALA A 66 -7.59 2.34 9.73
CA ALA A 66 -8.45 2.97 10.72
C ALA A 66 -9.42 1.96 11.35
N GLY A 67 -9.99 1.05 10.56
CA GLY A 67 -10.89 -0.01 11.05
C GLY A 67 -10.23 -1.06 11.94
N GLN A 68 -8.89 -1.10 11.98
CA GLN A 68 -8.12 -2.01 12.83
C GLN A 68 -7.34 -1.26 13.92
N GLN A 69 -7.56 0.06 14.07
CA GLN A 69 -6.95 0.87 15.12
C GLN A 69 -7.44 0.39 16.50
N SER A 70 -6.53 0.29 17.47
CA SER A 70 -6.89 -0.13 18.83
C SER A 70 -7.73 0.91 19.56
N GLU A 71 -8.38 0.52 20.66
CA GLU A 71 -9.15 1.44 21.51
C GLU A 71 -8.33 2.61 22.06
N LEU A 72 -7.00 2.41 22.22
CA LEU A 72 -6.07 3.46 22.66
C LEU A 72 -5.51 4.29 21.49
N GLY A 73 -5.95 4.04 20.26
CA GLY A 73 -5.54 4.79 19.07
C GLY A 73 -4.30 4.25 18.36
N ALA A 74 -3.79 3.06 18.72
CA ALA A 74 -2.65 2.49 18.02
C ALA A 74 -3.07 1.95 16.64
N ILE A 75 -2.49 2.51 15.58
CA ILE A 75 -2.67 1.99 14.21
C ILE A 75 -1.83 0.71 14.09
N PRO A 76 -2.37 -0.41 13.58
CA PRO A 76 -1.60 -1.64 13.43
C PRO A 76 -0.48 -1.43 12.43
N ASN A 77 0.63 -2.15 12.61
CA ASN A 77 1.76 -2.09 11.70
C ASN A 77 1.37 -2.54 10.28
N ASN A 78 0.58 -3.61 10.18
CA ASN A 78 0.02 -4.09 8.92
C ASN A 78 -1.29 -4.86 9.12
N VAL A 79 -2.03 -5.03 8.02
CA VAL A 79 -3.24 -5.84 7.93
C VAL A 79 -3.08 -6.84 6.78
N SER A 80 -3.23 -8.13 7.06
CA SER A 80 -3.09 -9.18 6.05
C SER A 80 -4.24 -9.15 5.04
N VAL A 81 -3.92 -9.23 3.75
CA VAL A 81 -4.94 -9.31 2.68
C VAL A 81 -5.71 -10.62 2.74
N ALA A 82 -5.06 -11.71 3.16
CA ALA A 82 -5.68 -13.03 3.24
C ALA A 82 -6.74 -13.13 4.35
N THR A 83 -6.51 -12.47 5.49
CA THR A 83 -7.39 -12.58 6.67
C THR A 83 -8.23 -11.33 6.92
N GLY A 84 -7.84 -10.19 6.36
CA GLY A 84 -8.45 -8.88 6.63
C GLY A 84 -8.24 -8.40 8.07
N ARG A 85 -7.26 -8.96 8.79
CA ARG A 85 -6.97 -8.64 10.20
C ARG A 85 -5.54 -8.18 10.38
N LEU A 86 -5.30 -7.44 11.46
CA LEU A 86 -3.94 -7.10 11.87
C LEU A 86 -3.07 -8.35 11.97
N ASP A 87 -1.82 -8.25 11.52
CA ASP A 87 -0.86 -9.33 11.52
C ASP A 87 0.50 -8.83 12.07
N HIS A 88 1.23 -9.73 12.72
CA HIS A 88 2.54 -9.46 13.33
C HIS A 88 3.69 -10.16 12.57
N THR A 89 3.38 -10.93 11.53
CA THR A 89 4.39 -11.54 10.68
C THR A 89 5.26 -10.48 10.02
N ASN A 90 6.56 -10.77 9.91
CA ASN A 90 7.56 -9.90 9.28
C ASN A 90 7.69 -8.48 9.87
N ALA A 91 7.11 -8.21 11.05
CA ALA A 91 7.14 -6.89 11.71
C ALA A 91 8.50 -6.51 12.30
N GLY A 92 9.44 -7.46 12.41
CA GLY A 92 10.65 -7.28 13.22
C GLY A 92 10.32 -7.35 14.72
N SER A 93 11.12 -8.09 15.47
CA SER A 93 11.06 -8.21 16.93
C SER A 93 11.98 -7.21 17.61
#